data_AF-A0A3N4S9F3-F1
#
_entry.id   AF-A0A3N4S9F3-F1
#
_cell.length_a   1.000
_cell.length_b   1.000
_cell.length_c   1.000
_cell.angle_alpha   90.00
_cell.angle_beta   90.00
_cell.angle_gamma   90.00
#
_symmetry.space_group_name_H-M   'P 1'
#
loop_
_entity.id
_entity.type
_entity.pdbx_description
1 polymer ?
#
loop_
_entity_poly.entity_id
_entity_poly.type
_entity_poly.pdbx_seq_one_letter_code
_entity_poly.pdbx_strand_id
1 'polypeptide(L)'
;MRLYSRTGATVLDDAEYGRFEPDKTGAFDFPDDVSDRLVGFHFRGRPMWETDVERQQRLIGEELERRKDPATLLSAVEQLVKAAQAVSQVPAPAPAPVVEETVKPAPAKKTTTAKKTTAE
;
A
#
# COMPACT_ATOMS: atom_id res chain seq x y z
N MET A 1 3.75 -15.93 -29.06
CA MET A 1 4.66 -15.68 -27.92
C MET A 1 3.97 -14.91 -26.78
N ARG A 2 4.43 -15.01 -25.52
CA ARG A 2 3.91 -14.24 -24.37
C ARG A 2 4.62 -12.91 -24.19
N LEU A 3 3.86 -11.82 -24.16
CA LEU A 3 4.36 -10.46 -23.98
C LEU A 3 3.68 -9.75 -22.82
N TYR A 4 4.41 -8.85 -22.19
CA TYR A 4 3.93 -7.99 -21.12
C TYR A 4 4.09 -6.53 -21.51
N SER A 5 3.08 -5.72 -21.24
CA SER A 5 3.16 -4.28 -21.47
C SER A 5 3.90 -3.61 -20.34
N ARG A 6 4.95 -2.85 -20.65
CA ARG A 6 5.69 -2.03 -19.66
C ARG A 6 4.92 -0.80 -19.21
N THR A 7 3.94 -0.35 -19.99
CA THR A 7 3.14 0.86 -19.72
C THR A 7 1.77 0.58 -19.09
N GLY A 8 1.49 -0.68 -18.72
CA GLY A 8 0.19 -1.07 -18.16
C GLY A 8 -0.98 -1.06 -19.15
N ALA A 9 -0.75 -1.33 -20.43
CA ALA A 9 -1.83 -1.53 -21.40
C ALA A 9 -2.75 -2.67 -20.93
N THR A 10 -4.05 -2.39 -20.93
CA THR A 10 -5.09 -3.33 -20.47
C THR A 10 -5.87 -3.96 -21.62
N VAL A 11 -5.69 -3.46 -22.84
CA VAL A 11 -6.31 -3.97 -24.09
C VAL A 11 -5.40 -3.58 -25.24
N LEU A 12 -5.28 -4.45 -26.25
CA LEU A 12 -4.67 -4.12 -27.53
C LEU A 12 -5.62 -4.52 -28.67
N ASP A 13 -5.97 -3.57 -29.53
CA ASP A 13 -6.73 -3.86 -30.76
C ASP A 13 -5.75 -3.95 -31.93
N ASP A 14 -5.73 -5.09 -32.62
CA ASP A 14 -5.03 -5.30 -33.87
C ASP A 14 -6.02 -5.41 -35.04
N ALA A 15 -5.70 -4.79 -36.17
CA ALA A 15 -6.61 -4.72 -37.32
C ALA A 15 -6.84 -6.09 -37.99
N GLU A 16 -5.88 -7.00 -37.89
CA GLU A 16 -5.92 -8.32 -38.54
C GLU A 16 -6.41 -9.39 -37.57
N TYR A 17 -5.96 -9.34 -36.32
CA TYR A 17 -6.26 -10.38 -35.31
C TYR A 17 -7.34 -9.99 -34.30
N GLY A 18 -7.80 -8.74 -34.33
CA GLY A 18 -8.84 -8.24 -33.45
C GLY A 18 -8.32 -7.84 -32.07
N ARG A 19 -9.18 -7.95 -31.06
CA ARG A 19 -8.92 -7.45 -29.71
C ARG A 19 -8.27 -8.50 -28.83
N PHE A 20 -7.18 -8.11 -28.19
CA PHE A 20 -6.47 -8.89 -27.19
C PHE A 20 -6.67 -8.28 -25.80
N GLU A 21 -6.90 -9.16 -24.83
CA GLU A 21 -7.02 -8.81 -23.42
C GLU A 21 -5.97 -9.57 -22.62
N PRO A 22 -5.36 -8.93 -21.60
CA PRO A 22 -4.35 -9.58 -20.79
C PRO A 22 -4.99 -10.62 -19.86
N ASP A 23 -4.23 -11.66 -19.56
CA ASP A 23 -4.59 -12.63 -18.54
C ASP A 23 -4.48 -12.04 -17.12
N LYS A 24 -4.77 -12.85 -16.10
CA LYS A 24 -4.69 -12.44 -14.68
C LYS A 24 -3.29 -11.99 -14.24
N THR A 25 -2.26 -12.36 -14.99
CA THR A 25 -0.86 -11.97 -14.72
C THR A 25 -0.45 -10.70 -15.45
N GLY A 26 -1.33 -10.16 -16.30
CA GLY A 26 -1.05 -9.02 -17.17
C GLY A 26 -0.33 -9.42 -18.47
N ALA A 27 -0.28 -10.72 -18.79
CA ALA A 27 0.36 -11.22 -20.01
C ALA A 27 -0.63 -11.21 -21.17
N PHE A 28 -0.14 -10.90 -22.36
CA PHE A 28 -0.86 -11.06 -23.61
C PHE A 28 -0.28 -12.26 -24.37
N ASP A 29 -1.16 -13.12 -24.85
CA ASP A 29 -0.83 -14.23 -25.74
C ASP A 29 -1.10 -13.79 -27.18
N PHE A 30 -0.04 -13.42 -27.92
CA PHE A 30 -0.12 -12.96 -29.30
C PHE A 30 0.38 -14.03 -30.29
N PRO A 31 -0.14 -14.03 -31.53
CA PRO A 31 0.50 -14.66 -32.68
C PRO A 31 1.96 -14.17 -32.85
N ASP A 32 2.83 -14.99 -33.42
CA ASP A 32 4.27 -14.71 -33.45
C ASP A 32 4.62 -13.49 -34.31
N ASP A 33 3.91 -13.26 -35.42
CA ASP A 33 4.06 -12.11 -36.29
C ASP A 33 3.68 -10.79 -35.60
N VAL A 34 2.58 -10.79 -34.82
CA VAL A 34 2.19 -9.65 -33.96
C VAL A 34 3.23 -9.46 -32.86
N SER A 35 3.67 -10.56 -32.25
CA SER A 35 4.64 -10.54 -31.16
C SER A 35 5.97 -9.91 -31.59
N ASP A 36 6.50 -10.33 -32.74
CA ASP A 36 7.77 -9.83 -33.28
C ASP A 36 7.71 -8.34 -33.60
N ARG A 37 6.57 -7.88 -34.14
CA ARG A 37 6.33 -6.45 -34.39
C ARG A 37 6.31 -5.64 -33.09
N LEU A 38 5.66 -6.16 -32.05
CA LEU A 38 5.50 -5.47 -30.77
C LEU A 38 6.79 -5.44 -29.95
N VAL A 39 7.59 -6.51 -29.96
CA VAL A 39 8.90 -6.53 -29.29
C VAL A 39 9.86 -5.49 -29.89
N GLY A 40 9.81 -5.30 -31.21
CA GLY A 40 10.58 -4.24 -31.88
C GLY A 40 10.07 -2.82 -31.62
N PHE A 41 8.84 -2.66 -31.10
CA PHE A 41 8.22 -1.36 -30.95
C PHE A 41 8.76 -0.58 -29.73
N HIS A 42 9.38 0.55 -30.03
CA HIS A 42 9.94 1.46 -29.03
C HIS A 42 9.20 2.79 -29.04
N PHE A 43 8.83 3.27 -27.86
CA PHE A 43 8.29 4.61 -27.66
C PHE A 43 9.29 5.46 -26.88
N ARG A 44 9.67 6.61 -27.44
CA ARG A 44 10.70 7.51 -26.84
C ARG A 44 12.01 6.79 -26.49
N GLY A 45 12.43 5.86 -27.37
CA GLY A 45 13.66 5.08 -27.19
C GLY A 45 13.59 3.99 -26.12
N ARG A 46 12.40 3.69 -25.55
CA ARG A 46 12.20 2.61 -24.58
C ARG A 46 11.30 1.53 -25.17
N PRO A 47 11.59 0.24 -24.95
CA PRO A 47 10.71 -0.83 -25.39
C PRO A 47 9.38 -0.71 -24.64
N MET A 48 8.28 -0.85 -25.36
CA MET A 48 6.93 -0.82 -24.79
C MET A 48 6.48 -2.18 -24.30
N TRP A 49 7.04 -3.23 -24.89
CA TRP A 49 6.73 -4.62 -24.63
C TRP A 49 7.99 -5.34 -24.15
N GLU A 50 7.80 -6.29 -23.24
CA GLU A 50 8.86 -7.15 -22.75
C GLU A 50 8.40 -8.61 -22.82
N THR A 51 9.33 -9.50 -23.15
CA THR A 51 9.14 -10.95 -23.06
C THR A 51 9.13 -11.41 -21.59
N ASP A 52 8.70 -12.65 -21.34
CA ASP A 52 8.71 -13.21 -19.98
C ASP A 52 10.13 -13.21 -19.37
N VAL A 53 11.14 -13.53 -20.16
CA VAL A 53 12.54 -13.57 -19.72
C VAL A 53 13.03 -12.17 -19.33
N GLU A 54 12.76 -11.16 -20.16
CA GLU A 54 13.15 -9.78 -19.88
C GLU A 54 12.43 -9.22 -18.65
N ARG A 55 11.14 -9.52 -18.51
CA ARG A 55 10.35 -9.15 -17.33
C ARG A 55 10.93 -9.76 -16.06
N GLN A 56 11.22 -11.06 -16.08
CA GLN A 56 11.82 -11.74 -14.93
C GLN A 56 13.16 -11.11 -14.55
N GLN A 57 14.04 -10.86 -15.53
CA GLN A 57 15.33 -10.20 -15.28
C GLN A 57 15.17 -8.80 -14.68
N ARG A 58 14.22 -8.00 -15.19
CA ARG A 58 13.90 -6.68 -14.64
C ARG A 58 13.42 -6.78 -13.20
N LEU A 59 12.46 -7.66 -12.92
CA LEU A 59 11.91 -7.85 -11.57
C LEU A 59 12.98 -8.33 -10.58
N ILE A 60 13.86 -9.25 -11.01
CA ILE A 60 15.00 -9.70 -10.22
C ILE A 60 15.96 -8.52 -9.97
N GLY A 61 16.25 -7.71 -10.98
CA GLY A 61 17.08 -6.52 -10.86
C GLY A 61 16.51 -5.51 -9.85
N GLU A 62 15.22 -5.20 -9.97
CA GLU A 62 14.48 -4.32 -9.05
C GLU A 62 14.48 -4.88 -7.62
N GLU A 63 14.26 -6.19 -7.46
CA GLU A 63 14.28 -6.84 -6.15
C GLU A 63 15.68 -6.84 -5.54
N LEU A 64 16.72 -7.06 -6.33
CA LEU A 64 18.11 -6.95 -5.87
C LEU A 64 18.46 -5.52 -5.49
N GLU A 65 17.96 -4.51 -6.22
CA GLU A 65 18.18 -3.10 -5.88
C GLU A 65 17.50 -2.72 -4.58
N ARG A 66 16.28 -3.19 -4.33
CA ARG A 66 15.60 -3.05 -3.02
C ARG A 66 16.40 -3.69 -1.88
N ARG A 67 17.02 -4.85 -2.14
CA ARG A 67 17.85 -5.56 -1.15
C ARG A 67 19.21 -4.91 -0.92
N LYS A 68 19.72 -4.14 -1.88
CA LYS A 68 21.00 -3.41 -1.80
C LYS A 68 20.95 -2.19 -0.90
N ASP A 69 19.82 -1.89 -0.28
CA ASP A 69 19.71 -0.81 0.70
C ASP A 69 19.58 -1.28 2.17
N PRO A 70 20.58 -2.05 2.70
CA PRO A 70 20.62 -2.39 4.11
C PRO A 70 20.93 -1.17 5.00
N ALA A 71 21.48 -0.09 4.42
CA ALA A 71 21.82 1.13 5.13
C ALA A 71 20.57 1.93 5.52
N THR A 72 19.55 2.02 4.64
CA THR A 72 18.27 2.62 5.00
C THR A 72 17.52 1.79 6.05
N LEU A 73 17.62 0.45 5.99
CA LEU A 73 17.07 -0.42 7.03
C LEU A 73 17.75 -0.21 8.39
N LEU A 74 19.09 -0.15 8.43
CA LEU A 74 19.83 0.15 9.66
C LEU A 74 19.53 1.56 10.18
N SER A 75 19.46 2.56 9.30
CA SER A 75 19.13 3.94 9.67
C SER A 75 17.74 4.06 10.28
N ALA A 76 16.74 3.37 9.70
CA ALA A 76 15.39 3.33 10.25
C ALA A 76 15.35 2.65 11.63
N VAL A 77 16.11 1.58 11.83
CA VAL A 77 16.24 0.89 13.13
C VAL A 77 16.91 1.79 14.17
N GLU A 78 18.01 2.46 13.82
CA GLU A 78 18.68 3.40 14.72
C GLU A 78 17.79 4.58 15.14
N GLN A 79 16.96 5.10 14.22
CA GLN A 79 15.98 6.13 14.53
C GLN A 79 14.90 5.62 15.50
N LEU A 80 14.43 4.38 15.32
CA LEU A 80 13.47 3.72 16.21
C LEU A 80 14.05 3.49 17.61
N VAL A 81 15.30 3.06 17.71
CA VAL A 81 16.01 2.90 18.99
C VAL A 81 16.17 4.26 19.69
N LYS A 82 16.57 5.30 18.96
CA LYS A 82 16.67 6.67 19.51
C LYS A 82 15.31 7.20 19.98
N ALA A 83 14.25 6.99 19.21
CA ALA A 83 12.90 7.39 19.59
C ALA A 83 12.41 6.63 20.84
N ALA A 84 12.64 5.31 20.93
CA ALA A 84 12.29 4.52 22.10
C ALA A 84 13.04 4.99 23.36
N GLN A 85 14.34 5.28 23.24
CA GLN A 85 15.14 5.86 24.33
C GLN A 85 14.65 7.25 24.75
N ALA A 86 14.22 8.08 23.80
CA ALA A 86 13.66 9.40 24.09
C ALA A 86 12.31 9.31 24.82
N VAL A 87 11.46 8.32 24.52
CA VAL A 87 10.19 8.10 25.25
C VAL A 87 10.46 7.55 26.67
N SER A 88 11.49 6.73 26.87
CA SER A 88 11.92 6.30 28.22
C SER A 88 12.53 7.42 29.07
N GLN A 89 12.86 8.57 28.49
CA GLN A 89 13.39 9.74 29.18
C GLN A 89 12.35 10.83 29.47
N VAL A 90 11.05 10.56 29.37
CA VAL A 90 10.07 11.43 30.02
C VAL A 90 10.19 11.20 31.53
N PRO A 91 10.75 12.13 32.33
CA PRO A 91 10.66 12.02 33.77
C PRO A 91 9.17 12.02 34.12
N ALA A 92 8.73 10.96 34.80
CA ALA A 92 7.43 10.94 35.42
C ALA A 92 7.27 12.22 36.26
N PRO A 93 6.23 13.05 36.05
CA PRO A 93 5.88 14.02 37.06
C PRO A 93 5.67 13.25 38.36
N ALA A 94 6.33 13.72 39.42
CA ALA A 94 6.41 13.06 40.72
C ALA A 94 5.04 12.53 41.18
N PRO A 95 4.98 11.36 41.84
CA PRO A 95 3.73 10.77 42.29
C PRO A 95 3.06 11.72 43.29
N ALA A 96 1.95 12.33 42.90
CA ALA A 96 1.03 12.93 43.84
C ALA A 96 0.53 11.81 44.78
N PRO A 97 0.47 12.06 46.11
CA PRO A 97 0.12 11.04 47.08
C PRO A 97 -1.26 10.44 46.78
N VAL A 98 -1.29 9.11 46.86
CA VAL A 98 -2.50 8.28 46.78
C VAL A 98 -3.49 8.78 47.82
N VAL A 99 -4.63 9.32 47.37
CA VAL A 99 -5.81 9.47 48.23
C VAL A 99 -6.66 8.23 48.00
N GLU A 100 -6.58 7.33 48.96
CA GLU A 100 -7.49 6.20 49.14
C GLU A 100 -8.87 6.76 49.55
N GLU A 101 -9.88 6.65 48.67
CA GLU A 101 -11.27 6.75 49.12
C GLU A 101 -12.20 5.88 48.24
N THR A 102 -12.42 4.68 48.76
CA THR A 102 -13.72 3.98 48.91
C THR A 102 -14.72 3.93 47.75
N VAL A 103 -14.96 2.69 47.31
CA VAL A 103 -16.02 2.26 46.40
C VAL A 103 -17.41 2.26 47.07
N LYS A 104 -18.45 2.63 46.27
CA LYS A 104 -19.92 2.38 46.31
C LYS A 104 -20.84 3.40 47.05
N PRO A 105 -22.14 3.50 46.69
CA PRO A 105 -22.87 3.09 45.47
C PRO A 105 -23.78 4.19 44.88
N ALA A 106 -24.38 3.93 43.71
CA ALA A 106 -25.44 4.74 43.09
C ALA A 106 -26.67 4.95 43.99
N PRO A 107 -27.41 6.06 43.83
CA PRO A 107 -28.81 6.13 44.23
C PRO A 107 -29.74 6.29 43.02
N ALA A 108 -30.73 5.40 42.97
CA ALA A 108 -31.89 5.47 42.11
C ALA A 108 -32.88 6.54 42.60
N LYS A 109 -33.48 7.23 41.60
CA LYS A 109 -34.83 7.85 41.54
C LYS A 109 -35.27 8.81 42.65
N LYS A 110 -35.71 10.01 42.24
CA LYS A 110 -37.06 10.55 42.57
C LYS A 110 -37.51 11.64 41.59
N THR A 111 -38.59 11.30 40.89
CA THR A 111 -39.72 12.08 40.40
C THR A 111 -39.83 13.53 40.89
N THR A 112 -40.06 14.49 39.98
CA THR A 112 -40.96 15.63 40.23
C THR A 112 -41.58 16.09 38.90
N THR A 113 -42.91 16.04 38.87
CA THR A 113 -43.84 16.48 37.84
C THR A 113 -43.88 18.00 37.74
N ALA A 114 -43.88 18.55 36.53
CA ALA A 114 -44.53 19.84 36.25
C ALA A 114 -45.17 19.80 34.85
N LYS A 115 -46.50 19.82 34.86
CA LYS A 115 -47.41 19.94 33.72
C LYS A 115 -47.89 21.40 33.67
N LYS A 116 -47.70 22.10 32.56
CA LYS A 116 -48.45 23.32 32.14
C LYS A 116 -48.09 23.55 30.66
N THR A 117 -48.91 23.15 29.68
CA THR A 117 -50.15 23.77 29.17
C THR A 117 -49.95 25.16 28.56
N THR A 118 -50.61 25.36 27.40
CA THR A 118 -50.87 26.58 26.62
C THR A 118 -49.90 26.76 25.44
N ALA A 119 -50.21 26.29 24.23
CA ALA A 119 -51.18 26.80 23.25
C ALA A 119 -50.75 28.14 22.63
N GLU A 120 -50.27 28.07 21.38
CA GLU A 120 -50.76 28.85 20.23
C GLU A 120 -50.42 28.11 18.93
#